data_AF-A0A2A9JYV4-F1
#
_entry.id   AF-A0A2A9JYV4-F1
#
_cell.length_a   1.000
_cell.length_b   1.000
_cell.length_c   1.000
_cell.angle_alpha   90.00
_cell.angle_beta   90.00
_cell.angle_gamma   90.00
#
_symmetry.space_group_name_H-M   'P 1'
#
loop_
_entity.id
_entity.type
_entity.pdbx_description
1 polymer ?
#
loop_
_entity_poly.entity_id
_entity_poly.type
_entity_poly.pdbx_seq_one_letter_code
_entity_poly.pdbx_strand_id
1 'polypeptide(L)'
;MSGVGWAWTHGAPATAVLWSLGLVWFAVCAGVLVRTDLHEHRLPNRWTLRLALGGLAAMTGGALLAGRGDLALCSLLGGLGYTVAMLALHVLSRGGLGMGDVKLAGGLGVYTGVLGPTAVLAAGVGAILLGGVVAGVLVLAGRATGRTALPFGPAMVAAAAGVLVLA
;
A
#
# COMPACT_ATOMS: atom_id res chain seq x y z
N MET A 1 -12.17 -18.18 4.80
CA MET A 1 -10.88 -18.13 4.07
C MET A 1 -10.92 -16.94 3.14
N SER A 2 -10.26 -15.84 3.49
CA SER A 2 -10.28 -14.57 2.74
C SER A 2 -8.92 -14.33 2.09
N GLY A 3 -8.82 -14.36 0.76
CA GLY A 3 -7.61 -13.95 0.03
C GLY A 3 -6.99 -15.02 -0.89
N VAL A 4 -5.72 -14.79 -1.25
CA VAL A 4 -4.93 -15.50 -2.28
C VAL A 4 -4.99 -17.02 -2.15
N GLY A 5 -5.01 -17.54 -0.91
CA GLY A 5 -5.16 -18.97 -0.64
C GLY A 5 -6.48 -19.61 -1.12
N TRP A 6 -7.55 -18.83 -1.30
CA TRP A 6 -8.82 -19.34 -1.87
C TRP A 6 -8.64 -19.77 -3.33
N ALA A 7 -7.95 -18.98 -4.16
CA ALA A 7 -7.76 -19.28 -5.58
C ALA A 7 -6.94 -20.57 -5.81
N TRP A 8 -5.91 -20.78 -4.98
CA TRP A 8 -5.08 -21.98 -5.01
C TRP A 8 -5.83 -23.24 -4.54
N THR A 9 -6.79 -23.10 -3.62
CA THR A 9 -7.55 -24.22 -3.06
C THR A 9 -8.81 -24.58 -3.86
N HIS A 10 -9.35 -23.66 -4.66
CA HIS A 10 -10.61 -23.85 -5.41
C HIS A 10 -10.41 -24.07 -6.92
N GLY A 11 -9.16 -24.30 -7.37
CA GLY A 11 -8.88 -24.61 -8.77
C GLY A 11 -9.08 -23.43 -9.71
N ALA A 12 -8.75 -22.20 -9.28
CA ALA A 12 -8.81 -20.98 -10.10
C ALA A 12 -7.40 -20.53 -10.54
N PRO A 13 -6.73 -21.27 -11.46
CA PRO A 13 -5.34 -21.01 -11.82
C PRO A 13 -5.14 -19.64 -12.46
N ALA A 14 -6.13 -19.15 -13.23
CA ALA A 14 -6.06 -17.83 -13.85
C ALA A 14 -6.02 -16.70 -12.80
N THR A 15 -6.86 -16.77 -11.76
CA THR A 15 -6.85 -15.81 -10.65
C THR A 15 -5.56 -15.89 -9.85
N ALA A 16 -5.08 -17.11 -9.57
CA ALA A 16 -3.83 -17.31 -8.85
C ALA A 16 -2.64 -16.68 -9.59
N VAL A 17 -2.51 -16.96 -10.89
CA VAL A 17 -1.46 -16.37 -11.75
C VAL A 17 -1.58 -14.84 -11.76
N LEU A 18 -2.79 -14.31 -11.95
CA LEU A 18 -2.98 -12.86 -12.03
C LEU A 18 -2.64 -12.16 -10.71
N TRP A 19 -3.00 -12.76 -9.58
CA TRP A 19 -2.63 -12.24 -8.27
C TRP A 19 -1.13 -12.31 -8.01
N SER A 20 -0.47 -13.41 -8.38
CA SER A 20 1.00 -13.53 -8.31
C SER A 20 1.70 -12.47 -9.17
N LEU A 21 1.24 -12.25 -10.40
CA LEU A 21 1.77 -11.19 -11.26
C LEU A 21 1.56 -9.80 -10.64
N GLY A 22 0.41 -9.57 -10.01
CA GLY A 22 0.13 -8.35 -9.27
C GLY A 22 1.11 -8.11 -8.11
N LEU A 23 1.43 -9.16 -7.34
CA LEU A 23 2.39 -9.07 -6.23
C LEU A 23 3.82 -8.85 -6.71
N VAL A 24 4.22 -9.48 -7.83
CA VAL A 24 5.52 -9.19 -8.47
C VAL A 24 5.57 -7.74 -8.94
N TRP A 25 4.50 -7.24 -9.57
CA TRP A 25 4.40 -5.85 -10.00
C TRP A 25 4.45 -4.87 -8.82
N PHE A 26 3.77 -5.21 -7.72
CA PHE A 26 3.86 -4.48 -6.46
C PHE A 26 5.31 -4.38 -6.00
N ALA A 27 6.04 -5.50 -5.94
CA ALA A 27 7.42 -5.53 -5.49
C ALA A 27 8.35 -4.65 -6.36
N VAL A 28 8.17 -4.68 -7.69
CA VAL A 28 8.93 -3.85 -8.63
C VAL A 28 8.64 -2.36 -8.39
N CYS A 29 7.36 -1.97 -8.35
CA CYS A 29 6.98 -0.57 -8.12
C CYS A 29 7.42 -0.08 -6.73
N ALA A 30 7.22 -0.92 -5.71
CA ALA A 30 7.65 -0.67 -4.34
C ALA A 30 9.15 -0.42 -4.26
N GLY A 31 9.98 -1.27 -4.88
CA GLY A 31 11.43 -1.08 -4.89
C GLY A 31 11.86 0.25 -5.52
N VAL A 32 11.24 0.64 -6.63
CA VAL A 32 11.51 1.94 -7.28
C VAL A 32 11.04 3.11 -6.40
N LEU A 33 9.83 3.04 -5.87
CA LEU A 33 9.25 4.11 -5.03
C LEU A 33 10.02 4.29 -3.73
N VAL A 34 10.36 3.21 -3.04
CA VAL A 34 11.16 3.24 -1.80
C VAL A 34 12.54 3.82 -2.07
N ARG A 35 13.21 3.39 -3.14
CA ARG A 35 14.51 3.93 -3.52
C ARG A 35 14.42 5.43 -3.81
N THR A 36 13.47 5.86 -4.64
CA THR A 36 13.32 7.28 -4.98
C THR A 36 12.94 8.11 -3.76
N ASP A 37 12.09 7.60 -2.87
CA ASP A 37 11.70 8.34 -1.67
C ASP A 37 12.88 8.51 -0.69
N LEU A 38 13.71 7.48 -0.51
CA LEU A 38 14.91 7.56 0.34
C LEU A 38 15.98 8.52 -0.21
N HIS A 39 16.09 8.68 -1.54
CA HIS A 39 17.10 9.55 -2.15
C HIS A 39 16.61 10.98 -2.37
N GLU A 40 15.36 11.14 -2.81
CA GLU A 40 14.83 12.40 -3.31
C GLU A 40 13.70 12.97 -2.44
N HIS A 41 13.25 12.22 -1.43
CA HIS A 41 12.11 12.58 -0.56
C HIS A 41 10.86 12.92 -1.39
N ARG A 42 10.67 12.17 -2.48
CA ARG A 42 9.63 12.37 -3.48
C ARG A 42 9.11 11.03 -3.99
N LEU A 43 7.79 10.93 -4.09
CA LEU A 43 7.10 9.82 -4.73
C LEU A 43 6.61 10.23 -6.14
N PRO A 44 7.26 9.76 -7.22
CA PRO A 44 6.92 10.18 -8.57
C PRO A 44 5.55 9.64 -9.01
N ASN A 45 4.67 10.55 -9.45
CA ASN A 45 3.29 10.25 -9.86
C ASN A 45 3.18 9.10 -10.87
N ARG A 46 4.16 8.97 -11.78
CA ARG A 46 4.18 7.90 -12.78
C ARG A 46 4.21 6.50 -12.15
N TRP A 47 4.95 6.32 -11.06
CA TRP A 47 5.12 5.02 -10.42
C TRP A 47 4.02 4.73 -9.41
N THR A 48 3.52 5.74 -8.70
CA THR A 48 2.33 5.57 -7.84
C THR A 48 1.09 5.23 -8.66
N LEU A 49 0.93 5.86 -9.84
CA LEU A 49 -0.14 5.50 -10.78
C LEU A 49 0.03 4.08 -11.33
N ARG A 50 1.24 3.69 -11.75
CA ARG A 50 1.52 2.33 -12.23
C ARG A 50 1.25 1.27 -11.16
N LEU A 51 1.56 1.55 -9.91
CA LEU A 51 1.24 0.69 -8.77
C LEU A 51 -0.28 0.54 -8.64
N ALA A 52 -1.03 1.65 -8.63
CA ALA A 52 -2.47 1.63 -8.50
C ALA A 52 -3.15 0.89 -9.67
N LEU A 53 -2.76 1.18 -10.91
CA LEU A 53 -3.30 0.51 -12.09
C LEU A 53 -2.97 -0.98 -12.11
N GLY A 54 -1.74 -1.36 -11.73
CA GLY A 54 -1.36 -2.77 -11.62
C GLY A 54 -2.15 -3.49 -10.53
N GLY A 55 -2.38 -2.84 -9.39
CA GLY A 55 -3.25 -3.35 -8.33
C GLY A 55 -4.68 -3.54 -8.82
N LEU A 56 -5.27 -2.57 -9.51
CA LEU A 56 -6.62 -2.67 -10.03
C LEU A 56 -6.74 -3.79 -11.06
N ALA A 57 -5.82 -3.85 -12.02
CA ALA A 57 -5.83 -4.87 -13.06
C ALA A 57 -5.64 -6.28 -12.47
N ALA A 58 -4.71 -6.45 -11.54
CA ALA A 58 -4.39 -7.76 -11.00
C ALA A 58 -5.34 -8.18 -9.87
N MET A 59 -5.46 -7.37 -8.83
CA MET A 59 -6.19 -7.69 -7.60
C MET A 59 -7.70 -7.65 -7.86
N THR A 60 -8.21 -6.51 -8.31
CA THR A 60 -9.64 -6.35 -8.64
C THR A 60 -10.02 -7.21 -9.84
N GLY A 61 -9.21 -7.23 -10.91
CA GLY A 61 -9.45 -8.09 -12.07
C GLY A 61 -9.44 -9.58 -11.72
N GLY A 62 -8.50 -10.04 -10.89
CA GLY A 62 -8.46 -11.43 -10.44
C GLY A 62 -9.66 -11.83 -9.57
N ALA A 63 -10.15 -10.92 -8.73
CA ALA A 63 -11.38 -11.12 -7.98
C ALA A 63 -12.61 -11.23 -8.89
N LEU A 64 -12.71 -10.37 -9.91
CA LEU A 64 -13.80 -10.44 -10.90
C LEU A 64 -13.75 -11.73 -11.72
N LEU A 65 -12.56 -12.17 -12.15
CA LEU A 65 -12.36 -13.46 -12.85
C LEU A 65 -12.78 -14.66 -11.99
N ALA A 66 -12.61 -14.58 -10.67
CA ALA A 66 -13.06 -15.59 -9.72
C ALA A 66 -14.57 -15.52 -9.43
N GLY A 67 -15.32 -14.60 -10.03
CA GLY A 67 -16.74 -14.34 -9.70
C GLY A 67 -16.94 -13.72 -8.31
N ARG A 68 -15.87 -13.23 -7.68
CA ARG A 68 -15.84 -12.66 -6.33
C ARG A 68 -16.01 -11.14 -6.37
N GLY A 69 -17.21 -10.69 -6.74
CA GLY A 69 -17.56 -9.27 -6.78
C GLY A 69 -17.42 -8.59 -5.42
N ASP A 70 -17.58 -9.34 -4.33
CA ASP A 70 -17.32 -8.89 -2.95
C ASP A 70 -15.85 -8.50 -2.74
N LEU A 71 -14.90 -9.33 -3.19
CA LEU A 71 -13.47 -9.05 -3.05
C LEU A 71 -13.02 -7.92 -3.99
N ALA A 72 -13.61 -7.84 -5.18
CA ALA A 72 -13.38 -6.73 -6.11
C ALA A 72 -13.83 -5.40 -5.48
N LEU A 73 -15.00 -5.38 -4.85
CA LEU A 73 -15.49 -4.20 -4.14
C LEU A 73 -14.59 -3.86 -2.95
N CYS A 74 -14.18 -4.84 -2.14
CA CYS A 74 -13.25 -4.62 -1.03
C CYS A 74 -11.89 -4.05 -1.49
N SER A 75 -11.39 -4.49 -2.64
CA SER A 75 -10.18 -3.92 -3.28
C SER A 75 -10.35 -2.44 -3.59
N LEU A 76 -11.45 -2.06 -4.26
CA LEU A 76 -11.73 -0.67 -4.61
C LEU A 76 -11.95 0.20 -3.36
N LEU A 77 -12.72 -0.29 -2.41
CA LEU A 77 -12.99 0.40 -1.14
C LEU A 77 -11.73 0.50 -0.28
N GLY A 78 -10.84 -0.49 -0.32
CA GLY A 78 -9.54 -0.43 0.36
C GLY A 78 -8.67 0.69 -0.20
N GLY A 79 -8.58 0.79 -1.53
CA GLY A 79 -7.87 1.88 -2.21
C GLY A 79 -8.47 3.24 -1.87
N LEU A 80 -9.79 3.38 -2.00
CA LEU A 80 -10.49 4.61 -1.69
C LEU A 80 -10.34 5.00 -0.22
N GLY A 81 -10.61 4.08 0.69
CA GLY A 81 -10.57 4.30 2.14
C GLY A 81 -9.19 4.71 2.62
N TYR A 82 -8.13 4.03 2.15
CA TYR A 82 -6.77 4.39 2.53
C TYR A 82 -6.37 5.76 1.94
N THR A 83 -6.77 6.06 0.70
CA THR A 83 -6.55 7.39 0.11
C THR A 83 -7.24 8.48 0.92
N VAL A 84 -8.51 8.29 1.29
CA VAL A 84 -9.29 9.27 2.06
C VAL A 84 -8.67 9.48 3.45
N ALA A 85 -8.25 8.41 4.12
CA ALA A 85 -7.59 8.51 5.42
C ALA A 85 -6.27 9.30 5.33
N MET A 86 -5.43 9.02 4.33
CA MET A 86 -4.18 9.75 4.13
C MET A 86 -4.41 11.19 3.65
N LEU A 87 -5.45 11.45 2.85
CA LEU A 87 -5.83 12.79 2.45
C LEU A 87 -6.29 13.62 3.66
N ALA A 88 -7.08 13.04 4.56
CA ALA A 88 -7.46 13.71 5.80
C ALA A 88 -6.21 14.06 6.62
N LEU A 89 -5.28 13.13 6.79
CA LEU A 89 -4.01 13.40 7.48
C LEU A 89 -3.15 14.45 6.75
N HIS A 90 -3.12 14.45 5.43
CA HIS A 90 -2.43 15.47 4.64
C HIS A 90 -2.97 16.87 4.94
N VAL A 91 -4.29 17.03 4.94
CA VAL A 91 -4.96 18.32 5.23
C VAL A 91 -4.74 18.73 6.70
N LEU A 92 -4.85 17.79 7.63
CA LEU A 92 -4.69 18.07 9.07
C LEU A 92 -3.23 18.37 9.47
N SER A 93 -2.25 17.74 8.82
CA SER A 93 -0.83 17.84 9.18
C SER A 93 -0.15 19.14 8.72
N ARG A 94 -0.85 20.03 7.99
CA ARG A 94 -0.37 21.36 7.55
C ARG A 94 1.05 21.34 6.94
N GLY A 95 1.33 20.35 6.10
CA GLY A 95 2.61 20.20 5.41
C GLY A 95 3.52 19.09 5.95
N GLY A 96 3.07 18.32 6.94
CA GLY A 96 3.81 17.15 7.46
C GLY A 96 3.78 15.92 6.54
N LEU A 97 2.71 15.72 5.76
CA LEU A 97 2.56 14.59 4.84
C LEU A 97 2.49 15.09 3.38
N GLY A 98 3.09 14.38 2.44
CA GLY A 98 3.10 14.77 1.03
C GLY A 98 1.90 14.25 0.25
N MET A 99 1.50 14.95 -0.82
CA MET A 99 0.50 14.45 -1.77
C MET A 99 0.95 13.15 -2.47
N GLY A 100 2.26 12.89 -2.52
CA GLY A 100 2.82 11.63 -2.99
C GLY A 100 2.37 10.43 -2.13
N ASP A 101 2.35 10.61 -0.81
CA ASP A 101 1.96 9.57 0.15
C ASP A 101 0.47 9.24 0.03
N VAL A 102 -0.38 10.26 -0.18
CA VAL A 102 -1.82 10.08 -0.42
C VAL A 102 -2.08 9.22 -1.66
N LYS A 103 -1.33 9.44 -2.75
CA LYS A 103 -1.46 8.64 -3.98
C LYS A 103 -0.93 7.23 -3.80
N LEU A 104 0.17 7.08 -3.06
CA LEU A 104 0.71 5.77 -2.71
C LEU A 104 -0.31 4.97 -1.90
N ALA A 105 -0.96 5.59 -0.92
CA ALA A 105 -2.00 4.99 -0.09
C ALA A 105 -3.11 4.35 -0.92
N GLY A 106 -3.56 5.03 -1.99
CA GLY A 106 -4.55 4.49 -2.90
C GLY A 106 -4.10 3.22 -3.60
N GLY A 107 -2.86 3.20 -4.11
CA GLY A 107 -2.29 1.99 -4.70
C GLY A 107 -2.20 0.85 -3.68
N LEU A 108 -1.60 1.11 -2.51
CA LEU A 108 -1.42 0.12 -1.46
C LEU A 108 -2.77 -0.44 -0.95
N GLY A 109 -3.77 0.42 -0.81
CA GLY A 109 -5.11 0.05 -0.37
C GLY A 109 -5.84 -0.87 -1.35
N VAL A 110 -5.56 -0.79 -2.66
CA VAL A 110 -6.12 -1.73 -3.64
C VAL A 110 -5.58 -3.14 -3.43
N TYR A 111 -4.28 -3.26 -3.13
CA TYR A 111 -3.63 -4.54 -2.84
C TYR A 111 -4.11 -5.15 -1.53
N THR A 112 -4.10 -4.38 -0.45
CA THR A 112 -4.52 -4.88 0.87
C THR A 112 -6.04 -5.03 0.97
N GLY A 113 -6.80 -4.29 0.17
CA GLY A 113 -8.27 -4.32 0.16
C GLY A 113 -8.86 -5.66 -0.24
N VAL A 114 -8.21 -6.44 -1.12
CA VAL A 114 -8.67 -7.81 -1.46
C VAL A 114 -8.67 -8.74 -0.25
N LEU A 115 -7.81 -8.47 0.74
CA LEU A 115 -7.73 -9.25 1.98
C LEU A 115 -8.80 -8.83 3.01
N GLY A 116 -9.47 -7.70 2.76
CA GLY A 116 -10.55 -7.16 3.59
C GLY A 116 -10.17 -5.88 4.34
N PRO A 117 -11.14 -5.27 5.04
CA PRO A 117 -10.96 -3.96 5.70
C PRO A 117 -9.93 -3.99 6.84
N THR A 118 -9.82 -5.10 7.56
CA THR A 118 -8.83 -5.28 8.63
C THR A 118 -7.40 -5.20 8.11
N ALA A 119 -7.13 -5.74 6.92
CA ALA A 119 -5.82 -5.68 6.27
C ALA A 119 -5.47 -4.25 5.85
N VAL A 120 -6.42 -3.48 5.33
CA VAL A 120 -6.23 -2.06 5.00
C VAL A 120 -5.92 -1.25 6.26
N LEU A 121 -6.66 -1.48 7.35
CA LEU A 121 -6.40 -0.84 8.64
C LEU A 121 -5.03 -1.23 9.20
N ALA A 122 -4.66 -2.51 9.16
CA ALA A 122 -3.36 -2.99 9.63
C ALA A 122 -2.21 -2.35 8.82
N ALA A 123 -2.35 -2.22 7.50
CA ALA A 123 -1.36 -1.55 6.67
C ALA A 123 -1.25 -0.04 7.00
N GLY A 124 -2.39 0.64 7.16
CA GLY A 124 -2.42 2.06 7.51
C GLY A 124 -1.83 2.36 8.89
N VAL A 125 -2.26 1.61 9.92
CA VAL A 125 -1.74 1.74 11.29
C VAL A 125 -0.26 1.33 11.34
N GLY A 126 0.09 0.22 10.70
CA GLY A 126 1.47 -0.24 10.60
C GLY A 126 2.39 0.80 9.96
N ALA A 127 1.93 1.50 8.93
CA ALA A 127 2.69 2.57 8.29
C ALA A 127 2.99 3.72 9.27
N ILE A 128 1.98 4.15 10.04
CA ILE A 128 2.12 5.22 11.03
C ILE A 128 3.06 4.78 12.16
N LEU A 129 2.90 3.55 12.66
CA LEU A 129 3.75 3.02 13.73
C LEU A 129 5.21 2.88 13.28
N LEU A 130 5.45 2.28 12.11
CA LEU A 130 6.80 2.14 11.56
C LEU A 130 7.43 3.50 11.28
N GLY A 131 6.68 4.43 10.67
CA GLY A 131 7.16 5.79 10.42
C GLY A 131 7.50 6.53 11.71
N GLY A 132 6.65 6.41 12.74
CA GLY A 132 6.87 6.99 14.06
C GLY A 132 8.09 6.41 14.78
N VAL A 133 8.28 5.09 14.73
CA VAL A 133 9.48 4.42 15.29
C VAL A 133 10.75 4.89 14.59
N VAL A 134 10.76 4.92 13.25
CA VAL A 134 11.92 5.39 12.47
C VAL A 134 12.23 6.86 12.80
N ALA A 135 11.22 7.71 12.84
CA ALA A 135 11.38 9.12 13.22
C ALA A 135 11.93 9.25 14.65
N GLY A 136 11.37 8.50 15.61
CA GLY A 136 11.81 8.51 17.01
C GLY A 136 13.26 8.06 17.17
N VAL A 137 13.66 6.98 16.50
CA VAL A 137 15.06 6.49 16.52
C VAL A 137 16.01 7.53 15.95
N LEU A 138 15.65 8.20 14.85
CA LEU A 138 16.50 9.24 14.26
C LEU A 138 16.62 10.47 15.16
N VAL A 139 15.55 10.86 15.86
CA VAL A 139 15.59 11.96 16.83
C VAL A 139 16.44 11.58 18.05
N LEU A 140 16.28 10.38 18.61
CA LEU A 140 17.07 9.89 19.74
C LEU A 140 18.56 9.74 19.40
N ALA A 141 18.87 9.38 18.15
CA ALA A 141 20.24 9.31 17.65
C ALA A 141 20.84 10.69 17.30
N GLY A 142 20.09 11.78 17.50
CA GLY A 142 20.52 13.15 17.17
C GLY A 142 20.65 13.42 15.66
N ARG A 143 20.06 12.57 14.81
CA ARG A 143 20.16 12.66 13.33
C ARG A 143 18.96 13.34 12.68
N ALA A 144 17.90 13.60 13.44
CA ALA A 144 16.72 14.33 12.99
C ALA A 144 16.17 15.24 14.10
N THR A 145 15.40 16.24 13.68
CA THR A 145 14.63 17.13 14.56
C THR A 145 13.16 17.08 14.17
N GLY A 146 12.27 17.68 14.96
CA GLY A 146 10.84 17.79 14.60
C GLY A 146 10.56 18.58 13.32
N ARG A 147 11.57 19.22 12.72
CA ARG A 147 11.48 19.93 11.43
C ARG A 147 12.11 19.15 10.27
N THR A 148 12.74 18.02 10.53
CA THR A 148 13.38 17.21 9.50
C THR A 148 12.32 16.46 8.71
N ALA A 149 12.23 16.72 7.41
CA ALA A 149 11.33 15.99 6.52
C ALA A 149 11.84 14.55 6.34
N LEU A 150 11.05 13.57 6.78
CA LEU A 150 11.39 12.15 6.68
C LEU A 150 10.56 11.46 5.59
N PRO A 151 11.17 10.55 4.79
CA PRO A 151 10.46 9.80 3.77
C PRO A 151 9.48 8.82 4.42
N PHE A 152 8.17 9.00 4.18
CA PHE A 152 7.12 8.16 4.75
C PHE A 152 6.80 6.94 3.88
N GLY A 153 7.11 7.00 2.58
CA GLY A 153 6.85 5.95 1.61
C GLY A 153 7.42 4.57 1.99
N PRO A 154 8.67 4.45 2.47
CA PRO A 154 9.24 3.19 2.93
C PRO A 154 8.44 2.52 4.04
N ALA A 155 7.96 3.29 5.02
CA ALA A 155 7.14 2.75 6.11
C ALA A 155 5.78 2.27 5.61
N MET A 156 5.14 3.02 4.71
CA MET A 156 3.88 2.61 4.08
C MET A 156 4.02 1.31 3.28
N VAL A 157 5.06 1.22 2.46
CA VAL A 157 5.34 0.03 1.64
C VAL A 157 5.66 -1.17 2.53
N ALA A 158 6.49 -1.00 3.57
CA ALA A 158 6.85 -2.07 4.48
C ALA A 158 5.63 -2.62 5.23
N ALA A 159 4.74 -1.75 5.71
CA ALA A 159 3.52 -2.17 6.39
C ALA A 159 2.57 -2.92 5.44
N ALA A 160 2.35 -2.41 4.24
CA ALA A 160 1.52 -3.08 3.24
C ALA A 160 2.11 -4.43 2.80
N ALA A 161 3.42 -4.50 2.57
CA ALA A 161 4.11 -5.74 2.24
C ALA A 161 3.99 -6.78 3.38
N GLY A 162 4.17 -6.36 4.63
CA GLY A 162 3.99 -7.22 5.79
C GLY A 162 2.58 -7.82 5.85
N VAL A 163 1.55 -7.02 5.64
CA VAL A 163 0.16 -7.49 5.57
C VAL A 163 -0.06 -8.47 4.42
N LEU A 164 0.49 -8.19 3.23
CA LEU A 164 0.36 -9.06 2.05
C LEU A 164 1.08 -10.41 2.20
N VAL A 165 2.19 -10.45 2.94
CA VAL A 165 2.97 -11.68 3.17
C VAL A 165 2.34 -12.56 4.26
N LEU A 166 1.65 -11.95 5.24
CA LEU A 166 1.06 -12.66 6.37
C LEU A 166 -0.35 -13.22 6.09
N ALA A 167 -0.90 -12.98 4.90
CA ALA A 167 -2.26 -13.36 4.50
C ALA A 167 -2.30 -14.57 3.56
#